data_AF-A0A3M3FZU9-F1
#
_entry.id   AF-A0A3M3FZU9-F1
#
_cell.length_a   1.000
_cell.length_b   1.000
_cell.length_c   1.000
_cell.angle_alpha   90.00
_cell.angle_beta   90.00
_cell.angle_gamma   90.00
#
_symmetry.space_group_name_H-M   'P 1'
#
loop_
_entity.id
_entity.type
_entity.pdbx_description
1 polymer ?
#
loop_
_entity_poly.entity_id
_entity_poly.type
_entity_poly.pdbx_seq_one_letter_code
_entity_poly.pdbx_strand_id
1 'polypeptide(L)'
;MTNKPVFHTILAGRQTISVADTDHTSTDDKESVCHDVPGLDYEEVAAALAGATDVVLTADETRHLLKDHPQLIQQLAEWGVDDTELLEQLVNILATDLIGERWPTYGETEIDYPAFISRVHAAAKSKGYEIQAD
;
A
#
# COMPACT_ATOMS: atom_id res chain seq x y z
N MET A 1 -9.24 74.60 -21.21
CA MET A 1 -9.76 73.35 -20.62
C MET A 1 -8.62 72.34 -20.65
N THR A 2 -7.83 72.20 -19.57
CA THR A 2 -8.04 71.28 -18.43
C THR A 2 -7.92 69.82 -18.90
N ASN A 3 -7.00 68.93 -18.51
CA ASN A 3 -5.93 68.84 -17.51
C ASN A 3 -4.96 67.70 -17.95
N LYS A 4 -3.66 67.77 -17.60
CA LYS A 4 -2.76 66.59 -17.50
C LYS A 4 -3.29 65.66 -16.38
N PRO A 5 -3.19 64.32 -16.48
CA PRO A 5 -2.04 63.55 -15.92
C PRO A 5 -1.81 62.21 -16.67
N VAL A 6 -0.85 61.29 -16.44
CA VAL A 6 0.43 61.12 -15.72
C VAL A 6 0.93 59.74 -16.20
N PHE A 7 2.21 59.58 -16.55
CA PHE A 7 2.80 58.25 -16.75
C PHE A 7 3.09 57.61 -15.39
N HIS A 8 2.38 56.54 -15.05
CA HIS A 8 2.78 55.62 -13.97
C HIS A 8 3.41 54.38 -14.60
N THR A 9 4.74 54.25 -14.45
CA THR A 9 5.40 52.95 -14.56
C THR A 9 5.43 52.36 -13.15
N ILE A 10 4.56 51.39 -12.87
CA ILE A 10 4.69 50.48 -11.73
C ILE A 10 4.33 49.07 -12.20
N LEU A 11 5.37 48.24 -12.22
CA LEU A 11 5.45 46.86 -11.75
C LEU A 11 4.22 45.93 -11.92
N ALA A 12 4.54 44.75 -12.47
CA ALA A 12 3.78 43.49 -12.41
C ALA A 12 2.61 43.33 -13.40
N GLY A 13 2.59 42.16 -14.04
CA GLY A 13 1.44 41.65 -14.80
C GLY A 13 1.63 41.72 -16.31
N ARG A 14 2.31 40.72 -16.89
CA ARG A 14 2.27 40.49 -18.34
C ARG A 14 0.81 40.21 -18.75
N GLN A 15 0.44 40.85 -19.86
CA GLN A 15 -0.88 40.81 -20.48
C GLN A 15 -1.40 39.39 -20.70
N THR A 16 -2.68 39.24 -20.39
CA THR A 16 -3.58 38.17 -20.80
C THR A 16 -3.70 38.12 -22.32
N ILE A 17 -3.41 36.96 -22.91
CA ILE A 17 -3.82 36.59 -24.27
C ILE A 17 -4.80 35.42 -24.08
N SER A 18 -6.09 35.66 -24.33
CA SER A 18 -7.07 34.58 -24.45
C SER A 18 -6.90 33.92 -25.81
N VAL A 19 -6.48 32.66 -25.80
CA VAL A 19 -6.72 31.71 -26.89
C VAL A 19 -7.59 30.61 -26.31
N ALA A 20 -8.80 30.49 -26.85
CA ALA A 20 -9.61 29.31 -26.68
C ALA A 20 -9.02 28.24 -27.60
N ASP A 21 -8.40 27.24 -27.00
CA ASP A 21 -8.28 25.91 -27.58
C ASP A 21 -8.48 24.90 -26.45
N THR A 22 -9.20 23.85 -26.77
CA THR A 22 -9.77 22.90 -25.82
C THR A 22 -8.76 21.80 -25.64
N ASP A 23 -8.12 21.70 -24.48
CA ASP A 23 -7.47 20.44 -24.11
C ASP A 23 -7.47 20.27 -22.58
N HIS A 24 -7.38 19.02 -22.18
CA HIS A 24 -8.02 18.46 -21.01
C HIS A 24 -7.52 19.01 -19.66
N THR A 25 -8.48 19.20 -18.76
CA THR A 25 -8.23 19.01 -17.33
C THR A 25 -7.70 17.59 -17.13
N SER A 26 -6.49 17.46 -16.62
CA SER A 26 -6.28 16.76 -15.35
C SER A 26 -4.79 16.71 -15.06
N THR A 27 -4.48 17.12 -13.85
CA THR A 27 -3.34 16.67 -13.08
C THR A 27 -3.18 15.16 -13.26
N ASP A 28 -2.15 14.75 -14.01
CA ASP A 28 -1.59 13.42 -13.84
C ASP A 28 -0.23 13.67 -13.20
N ASP A 29 -0.28 13.80 -11.87
CA ASP A 29 0.73 13.17 -11.03
C ASP A 29 1.13 11.89 -11.73
N LYS A 30 2.43 11.65 -11.95
CA LYS A 30 2.86 10.33 -12.39
C LYS A 30 2.54 9.35 -11.27
N GLU A 31 1.29 8.89 -11.28
CA GLU A 31 0.83 7.64 -10.71
C GLU A 31 1.88 6.64 -11.19
N SER A 32 2.66 6.11 -10.24
CA SER A 32 3.25 4.80 -10.46
C SER A 32 2.06 3.95 -10.89
N VAL A 33 1.98 3.61 -12.19
CA VAL A 33 0.93 2.75 -12.73
C VAL A 33 1.19 1.39 -12.11
N CYS A 34 0.65 1.28 -10.93
CA CYS A 34 0.50 0.10 -10.16
C CYS A 34 -0.46 -0.74 -10.98
N HIS A 35 0.05 -1.69 -11.75
CA HIS A 35 -0.78 -2.65 -12.46
C HIS A 35 -1.60 -3.36 -11.38
N ASP A 36 -2.80 -2.85 -11.15
CA ASP A 36 -3.81 -3.43 -10.29
C ASP A 36 -4.26 -4.69 -11.02
N VAL A 37 -4.11 -5.84 -10.37
CA VAL A 37 -4.50 -7.10 -10.98
C VAL A 37 -6.02 -7.18 -10.87
N PRO A 38 -6.76 -7.15 -11.99
CA PRO A 38 -8.21 -7.12 -11.93
C PRO A 38 -8.72 -8.36 -11.21
N GLY A 39 -9.42 -8.16 -10.09
CA GLY A 39 -10.02 -9.22 -9.28
C GLY A 39 -9.30 -9.56 -7.97
N LEU A 40 -8.24 -8.84 -7.58
CA LEU A 40 -7.62 -8.99 -6.26
C LEU A 40 -7.90 -7.80 -5.35
N ASP A 41 -8.67 -8.02 -4.30
CA ASP A 41 -8.95 -7.02 -3.27
C ASP A 41 -7.85 -7.04 -2.19
N TYR A 42 -6.83 -6.18 -2.35
CA TYR A 42 -5.71 -6.10 -1.39
C TYR A 42 -6.14 -5.69 0.03
N GLU A 43 -7.27 -4.99 0.18
CA GLU A 43 -7.85 -4.69 1.49
C GLU A 43 -8.38 -5.95 2.18
N GLU A 44 -9.02 -6.85 1.42
CA GLU A 44 -9.51 -8.13 1.94
C GLU A 44 -8.33 -9.02 2.35
N VAL A 45 -7.28 -9.07 1.52
CA VAL A 45 -6.04 -9.80 1.84
C VAL A 45 -5.39 -9.27 3.12
N ALA A 46 -5.32 -7.95 3.27
CA ALA A 46 -4.78 -7.32 4.46
C ALA A 46 -5.59 -7.65 5.71
N ALA A 47 -6.92 -7.63 5.61
CA ALA A 47 -7.81 -7.99 6.71
C ALA A 47 -7.66 -9.46 7.13
N ALA A 48 -7.53 -10.37 6.17
CA ALA A 48 -7.27 -11.79 6.45
C ALA A 48 -5.91 -12.02 7.12
N LEU A 49 -4.86 -11.34 6.65
CA LEU A 49 -3.53 -11.35 7.28
C LEU A 49 -3.57 -10.81 8.71
N ALA A 50 -4.28 -9.71 8.94
CA ALA A 50 -4.46 -9.15 10.27
C ALA A 50 -5.19 -10.13 11.20
N GLY A 51 -6.26 -10.78 10.73
CA GLY A 51 -6.97 -11.80 11.50
C GLY A 51 -6.12 -13.01 11.87
N ALA A 52 -5.09 -13.33 11.09
CA ALA A 52 -4.21 -14.47 11.34
C ALA A 52 -2.95 -14.13 12.17
N THR A 53 -2.47 -12.89 12.11
CA THR A 53 -1.16 -12.49 12.65
C THR A 53 -1.19 -11.31 13.63
N ASP A 54 -2.36 -10.67 13.78
CA ASP A 54 -2.58 -9.40 14.47
C ASP A 54 -1.79 -8.21 13.88
N VAL A 55 -1.15 -8.38 12.71
CA VAL A 55 -0.44 -7.31 12.01
C VAL A 55 -1.39 -6.65 11.01
N VAL A 56 -1.65 -5.37 11.19
CA VAL A 56 -2.48 -4.57 10.29
C VAL A 56 -1.59 -3.99 9.19
N LEU A 57 -1.80 -4.46 7.97
CA LEU A 57 -1.22 -3.89 6.77
C LEU A 57 -2.28 -3.06 6.04
N THR A 58 -1.84 -2.01 5.36
CA THR A 58 -2.64 -1.31 4.36
C THR A 58 -2.62 -2.06 3.02
N ALA A 59 -3.56 -1.76 2.12
CA ALA A 59 -3.57 -2.34 0.78
C ALA A 59 -2.24 -2.12 0.02
N ASP A 60 -1.61 -0.95 0.16
CA ASP A 60 -0.33 -0.64 -0.49
C ASP A 60 0.82 -1.47 0.09
N GLU A 61 0.85 -1.67 1.41
CA GLU A 61 1.85 -2.51 2.08
C GLU A 61 1.68 -3.99 1.71
N THR A 62 0.45 -4.49 1.68
CA THR A 62 0.15 -5.85 1.21
C THR A 62 0.57 -6.04 -0.24
N ARG A 63 0.30 -5.06 -1.08
CA ARG A 63 0.74 -5.07 -2.48
C ARG A 63 2.27 -5.04 -2.60
N HIS A 64 2.95 -4.28 -1.74
CA HIS A 64 4.41 -4.26 -1.69
C HIS A 64 4.99 -5.58 -1.23
N LEU A 65 4.36 -6.24 -0.24
CA LEU A 65 4.74 -7.56 0.25
C LEU A 65 4.64 -8.61 -0.86
N LEU A 66 3.58 -8.53 -1.68
CA LEU A 66 3.30 -9.47 -2.75
C LEU A 66 4.02 -9.19 -4.07
N LYS A 67 4.72 -8.07 -4.21
CA LYS A 67 5.31 -7.62 -5.49
C LYS A 67 6.24 -8.66 -6.14
N ASP A 68 6.94 -9.46 -5.31
CA ASP A 68 7.89 -10.49 -5.75
C ASP A 68 7.23 -11.88 -5.88
N HIS A 69 5.91 -11.97 -5.67
CA HIS A 69 5.10 -13.19 -5.66
C HIS A 69 3.95 -13.16 -6.68
N PRO A 70 4.24 -12.99 -8.00
CA PRO A 70 3.21 -12.85 -9.02
C PRO A 70 2.30 -14.09 -9.16
N GLN A 71 2.82 -15.29 -8.84
CA GLN A 71 2.01 -16.51 -8.83
C GLN A 71 0.98 -16.49 -7.70
N LEU A 72 1.38 -16.05 -6.51
CA LEU A 72 0.46 -15.95 -5.37
C LEU A 72 -0.61 -14.89 -5.62
N ILE A 73 -0.25 -13.75 -6.22
CA ILE A 73 -1.22 -12.72 -6.65
C ILE A 73 -2.28 -13.32 -7.58
N GLN A 74 -1.84 -14.13 -8.56
CA GLN A 74 -2.76 -14.77 -9.50
C GLN A 74 -3.66 -15.80 -8.80
N GLN A 75 -3.12 -16.58 -7.87
CA GLN A 75 -3.91 -17.53 -7.08
C GLN A 75 -4.92 -16.82 -6.18
N LEU A 76 -4.53 -15.74 -5.50
CA LEU A 76 -5.45 -14.96 -4.68
C LEU A 76 -6.58 -14.33 -5.52
N ALA A 77 -6.28 -13.89 -6.74
CA ALA A 77 -7.30 -13.38 -7.67
C ALA A 77 -8.25 -14.49 -8.18
N GLU A 78 -7.78 -15.73 -8.27
CA GLU A 78 -8.58 -16.87 -8.78
C GLU A 78 -9.40 -17.57 -7.69
N TRP A 79 -8.82 -17.72 -6.49
CA TRP A 79 -9.37 -18.52 -5.39
C TRP A 79 -9.84 -17.69 -4.20
N GLY A 80 -9.43 -16.43 -4.10
CA GLY A 80 -9.69 -15.57 -2.94
C GLY A 80 -8.75 -15.84 -1.77
N VAL A 81 -8.75 -14.94 -0.78
CA VAL A 81 -7.91 -15.08 0.42
C VAL A 81 -8.50 -16.04 1.46
N ASP A 82 -9.77 -16.42 1.31
CA ASP A 82 -10.43 -17.43 2.14
C ASP A 82 -9.80 -18.83 2.01
N ASP A 83 -9.00 -19.05 0.96
CA ASP A 83 -8.25 -20.30 0.81
C ASP A 83 -7.14 -20.39 1.87
N THR A 84 -7.26 -21.39 2.74
CA THR A 84 -6.33 -21.61 3.85
C THR A 84 -4.89 -21.79 3.39
N GLU A 85 -4.64 -22.47 2.26
CA GLU A 85 -3.28 -22.70 1.76
C GLU A 85 -2.66 -21.38 1.26
N LEU A 86 -3.46 -20.49 0.68
CA LEU A 86 -3.00 -19.16 0.30
C LEU A 86 -2.77 -18.25 1.51
N LEU A 87 -3.65 -18.31 2.52
CA LEU A 87 -3.46 -17.58 3.77
C LEU A 87 -2.20 -18.03 4.52
N GLU A 88 -1.94 -19.34 4.58
CA GLU A 88 -0.71 -19.89 5.17
C GLU A 88 0.55 -19.40 4.42
N GLN A 89 0.48 -19.30 3.10
CA GLN A 89 1.58 -18.72 2.31
C GLN A 89 1.77 -17.23 2.59
N LEU A 90 0.68 -16.47 2.72
CA LEU A 90 0.71 -15.04 3.04
C LEU A 90 1.36 -14.78 4.40
N VAL A 91 0.91 -15.46 5.46
CA VAL A 91 1.50 -15.29 6.79
C VAL A 91 2.96 -15.72 6.82
N ASN A 92 3.32 -16.73 6.03
CA ASN A 92 4.70 -17.16 5.89
C ASN A 92 5.60 -16.12 5.19
N ILE A 93 5.11 -15.50 4.13
CA ILE A 93 5.82 -14.41 3.44
C ILE A 93 5.99 -13.23 4.39
N LEU A 94 4.95 -12.85 5.14
CA LEU A 94 5.02 -11.79 6.13
C LEU A 94 6.05 -12.09 7.23
N ALA A 95 6.05 -13.31 7.77
CA ALA A 95 7.02 -13.74 8.77
C ALA A 95 8.47 -13.64 8.24
N THR A 96 8.67 -14.11 7.02
CA THR A 96 9.98 -14.13 6.38
C THR A 96 10.45 -12.71 6.08
N ASP A 97 9.56 -11.81 5.64
CA ASP A 97 9.87 -10.39 5.41
C ASP A 97 10.20 -9.64 6.71
N LEU A 98 9.53 -9.98 7.81
CA LEU A 98 9.69 -9.28 9.09
C LEU A 98 10.88 -9.76 9.91
N ILE A 99 11.01 -11.08 10.09
CA ILE A 99 12.00 -11.68 10.99
C ILE A 99 12.94 -12.68 10.30
N GLY A 100 12.76 -12.93 9.00
CA GLY A 100 13.60 -13.87 8.25
C GLY A 100 13.32 -15.35 8.57
N GLU A 101 12.23 -15.64 9.28
CA GLU A 101 11.86 -16.99 9.71
C GLU A 101 10.52 -17.40 9.10
N ARG A 102 10.36 -18.70 8.86
CA ARG A 102 9.10 -19.28 8.38
C ARG A 102 8.02 -19.12 9.46
N TRP A 103 6.77 -18.87 9.06
CA TRP A 103 5.65 -18.98 9.99
C TRP A 103 5.53 -20.44 10.50
N PRO A 104 5.44 -20.65 11.83
CA PRO A 104 5.37 -21.99 12.40
C PRO A 104 4.10 -22.70 11.93
N THR A 105 4.26 -23.95 11.49
CA THR A 105 3.14 -24.77 11.04
C THR A 105 2.44 -25.43 12.22
N TYR A 106 1.14 -25.66 12.07
CA TYR A 106 0.33 -26.27 13.13
C TYR A 106 0.84 -27.70 13.41
N GLY A 107 1.50 -27.90 14.56
CA GLY A 107 2.08 -29.19 14.95
C GLY A 107 3.57 -29.14 15.31
N GLU A 108 4.26 -28.02 15.11
CA GLU A 108 5.64 -27.85 15.59
C GLU A 108 5.66 -27.66 17.12
N THR A 109 5.87 -28.75 17.85
CA THR A 109 5.81 -28.78 19.32
C THR A 109 6.99 -28.12 20.03
N GLU A 110 8.04 -27.76 19.29
CA GLU A 110 9.28 -27.19 19.85
C GLU A 110 9.34 -25.66 19.72
N ILE A 111 8.33 -25.03 19.11
CA ILE A 111 8.32 -23.58 18.90
C ILE A 111 7.54 -22.89 20.01
N ASP A 112 8.20 -21.94 20.68
CA ASP A 112 7.54 -20.99 21.58
C ASP A 112 6.75 -19.98 20.74
N TYR A 113 5.51 -20.35 20.42
CA TYR A 113 4.59 -19.53 19.63
C TYR A 113 4.40 -18.10 20.19
N PRO A 114 4.17 -17.87 21.50
CA PRO A 114 4.02 -16.51 22.01
C PRO A 114 5.31 -15.69 21.88
N ALA A 115 6.49 -16.30 22.06
CA ALA A 115 7.76 -15.62 21.80
C ALA A 115 7.95 -15.32 20.30
N PHE A 116 7.53 -16.22 19.41
CA PHE A 116 7.56 -16.00 17.96
C PHE A 116 6.68 -14.81 17.56
N ILE A 117 5.41 -14.79 17.98
CA ILE A 117 4.48 -13.69 17.70
C ILE A 117 5.00 -12.36 18.26
N SER A 118 5.58 -12.37 19.47
CA SER A 118 6.19 -11.16 20.05
C SER A 118 7.32 -10.59 19.18
N ARG A 119 8.13 -11.45 18.55
CA ARG A 119 9.18 -11.02 17.62
C ARG A 119 8.61 -10.48 16.31
N VAL A 120 7.59 -11.14 15.76
CA VAL A 120 6.86 -10.66 14.57
C VAL A 120 6.26 -9.29 14.82
N HIS A 121 5.54 -9.10 15.94
CA HIS A 121 4.93 -7.82 16.31
C HIS A 121 5.96 -6.71 16.54
N ALA A 122 7.10 -7.03 17.18
CA ALA A 122 8.18 -6.07 17.35
C ALA A 122 8.82 -5.66 16.02
N ALA A 123 8.99 -6.60 15.09
CA ALA A 123 9.52 -6.34 13.76
C ALA A 123 8.52 -5.53 12.91
N ALA A 124 7.24 -5.88 12.94
CA ALA A 124 6.16 -5.16 12.29
C ALA A 124 6.10 -3.69 12.76
N LYS A 125 6.10 -3.46 14.07
CA LYS A 125 6.20 -2.09 14.64
C LYS A 125 7.45 -1.35 14.20
N SER A 126 8.59 -2.05 14.07
CA SER A 126 9.84 -1.45 13.62
C SER A 126 9.83 -1.08 12.13
N LYS A 127 9.08 -1.82 11.30
CA LYS A 127 8.81 -1.45 9.90
C LYS A 127 7.77 -0.33 9.75
N GLY A 128 6.98 -0.07 10.78
CA GLY A 128 5.94 0.96 10.78
C GLY A 128 4.51 0.41 10.62
N TYR A 129 4.33 -0.91 10.65
CA TYR A 129 3.00 -1.53 10.62
C TYR A 129 2.28 -1.36 11.96
N GLU A 130 0.96 -1.24 11.88
CA GLU A 130 0.11 -1.21 13.06
C GLU A 130 -0.16 -2.65 13.55
N ILE A 131 -0.32 -2.82 14.85
CA ILE A 131 -0.70 -4.11 15.45
C ILE A 131 -2.09 -3.95 16.02
N GLN A 132 -3.01 -4.86 15.69
CA GLN A 132 -4.28 -4.99 16.39
C GLN A 132 -3.96 -5.45 17.81
N ALA A 133 -3.79 -4.49 18.72
CA ALA A 133 -3.69 -4.79 20.13
C ALA A 133 -5.08 -5.26 20.60
N ASP A 134 -5.13 -6.47 21.15
CA ASP A 134 -6.27 -7.00 21.92
C ASP A 134 -6.76 -6.01 22.99
#